data_AF-A0A1D9QEV0-F1
#
_entry.id   AF-A0A1D9QEV0-F1
#
_cell.length_a   1.000
_cell.length_b   1.000
_cell.length_c   1.000
_cell.angle_alpha   90.00
_cell.angle_beta   90.00
_cell.angle_gamma   90.00
#
_symmetry.space_group_name_H-M   'P 1'
#
loop_
_entity.id
_entity.type
_entity.pdbx_description
1 polymer ?
#
loop_
_entity_poly.entity_id
_entity_poly.type
_entity_poly.pdbx_seq_one_letter_code
_entity_poly.pdbx_strand_id
1 'polypeptide(L)'
;MTKDASSSSTNIFTGYIERKEQNEQNENGSRETHQRNGRNRAMASAVVEARRKPAPTISPTDDDTVVLGEKGVAIREGERLKATGKEIRNKQSWDYIWRTGLAGGLAGSAAKTVVAPLDRVKILFQASNPQFAKYTGSWFGYITAMRDIHTDEGLRGLFRGHSATILRIFPYAAIKFLAYEQIRAVIIPKHEYETPFRRLISGSLAGVTSVFFTYPLEVMRVRLAFETKKRGVGLGEICRKIYHEVPPAPRTSTAGLVVGAENAVQAMVPRSGLANFYRGFSATILGMLPYAGMSFLTHDTAGDLLRHKAVRKYTTLPKPDHYAENKAAPLRSWAELFAGGIAGLVSQTSAYPLEVIRRRMQVGGTVGDRRRLHIAETARMIIRERGWRGFFVGLTIGYVKVVPMVAVSFYVYERGKGWLGI
;
A
#
# COMPACT_ATOMS: atom_id res chain seq x y z
N MET A 1 -3.46 -30.41 -105.76
CA MET A 1 -4.46 -29.60 -105.03
C MET A 1 -4.57 -30.13 -103.60
N THR A 2 -4.61 -29.19 -102.65
CA THR A 2 -4.96 -29.31 -101.22
C THR A 2 -4.06 -30.15 -100.29
N LYS A 3 -2.89 -29.61 -99.90
CA LYS A 3 -2.22 -29.90 -98.60
C LYS A 3 -1.27 -28.75 -98.22
N ASP A 4 -1.78 -27.55 -97.92
CA ASP A 4 -0.94 -26.47 -97.34
C ASP A 4 -1.70 -25.42 -96.50
N ALA A 5 -2.95 -25.70 -96.10
CA ALA A 5 -3.77 -24.72 -95.36
C ALA A 5 -3.93 -25.01 -93.86
N SER A 6 -3.41 -26.12 -93.33
CA SER A 6 -3.69 -26.55 -91.94
C SER A 6 -2.63 -26.12 -90.90
N SER A 7 -1.45 -25.67 -91.32
CA SER A 7 -0.35 -25.37 -90.36
C SER A 7 -0.21 -23.90 -90.00
N SER A 8 -0.85 -22.98 -90.75
CA SER A 8 -0.74 -21.53 -90.52
C SER A 8 -1.81 -21.00 -89.55
N SER A 9 -3.01 -21.61 -89.53
CA SER A 9 -4.11 -21.19 -88.64
C SER A 9 -3.88 -21.62 -87.18
N THR A 10 -3.18 -22.72 -86.94
CA THR A 10 -2.88 -23.24 -85.60
C THR A 10 -1.83 -22.39 -84.87
N ASN A 11 -0.82 -21.87 -85.57
CA ASN A 11 0.22 -21.03 -84.97
C ASN A 11 -0.27 -19.62 -84.59
N ILE A 12 -1.26 -19.07 -85.30
CA ILE A 12 -1.85 -17.76 -84.98
C ILE A 12 -2.82 -17.88 -83.79
N PHE A 13 -3.54 -18.99 -83.65
CA PHE A 13 -4.46 -19.22 -82.53
C PHE A 13 -3.72 -19.51 -81.22
N THR A 14 -2.64 -20.30 -81.25
CA THR A 14 -1.81 -20.58 -80.06
C THR A 14 -1.11 -19.31 -79.55
N GLY A 15 -0.59 -18.47 -80.46
CA GLY A 15 0.02 -17.18 -80.08
C GLY A 15 -0.97 -16.14 -79.53
N TYR A 16 -2.26 -16.24 -79.88
CA TYR A 16 -3.30 -15.38 -79.31
C TYR A 16 -3.73 -15.84 -77.90
N ILE A 17 -3.76 -17.14 -77.64
CA ILE A 17 -4.08 -17.71 -76.32
C ILE A 17 -2.95 -17.41 -75.32
N GLU A 18 -1.68 -17.64 -75.68
CA GLU A 18 -0.54 -17.34 -74.81
C GLU A 18 -0.44 -15.84 -74.46
N ARG A 19 -0.74 -14.96 -75.42
CA ARG A 19 -0.72 -13.51 -75.20
C ARG A 19 -1.89 -13.03 -74.33
N LYS A 20 -3.02 -13.76 -74.33
CA LYS A 20 -4.17 -13.48 -73.45
C LYS A 20 -3.92 -13.98 -72.03
N GLU A 21 -3.31 -15.14 -71.86
CA GLU A 21 -2.91 -15.69 -70.55
C GLU A 21 -1.82 -14.83 -69.88
N GLN A 22 -0.84 -14.32 -70.64
CA GLN A 22 0.17 -13.39 -70.12
C GLN A 22 -0.42 -12.04 -69.69
N ASN A 23 -1.43 -11.52 -70.40
CA ASN A 23 -2.12 -10.30 -70.00
C ASN A 23 -3.00 -10.50 -68.75
N GLU A 24 -3.70 -11.63 -68.64
CA GLU A 24 -4.50 -11.96 -67.45
C GLU A 24 -3.62 -12.21 -66.20
N GLN A 25 -2.42 -12.79 -66.37
CA GLN A 25 -1.45 -12.93 -65.28
C GLN A 25 -0.86 -11.57 -64.84
N ASN A 26 -0.57 -10.66 -65.78
CA ASN A 26 -0.10 -9.31 -65.46
C ASN A 26 -1.17 -8.44 -64.78
N GLU A 27 -2.45 -8.57 -65.18
CA GLU A 27 -3.56 -7.88 -64.53
C GLU A 27 -3.83 -8.43 -63.11
N ASN A 28 -3.74 -9.75 -62.91
CA ASN A 28 -3.87 -10.34 -61.59
C ASN A 28 -2.71 -9.96 -60.66
N GLY A 29 -1.46 -9.94 -61.14
CA GLY A 29 -0.31 -9.45 -60.38
C GLY A 29 -0.43 -7.97 -59.99
N SER A 30 -1.00 -7.14 -60.87
CA SER A 30 -1.27 -5.72 -60.61
C SER A 30 -2.41 -5.51 -59.60
N ARG A 31 -3.45 -6.36 -59.63
CA ARG A 31 -4.52 -6.35 -58.63
C ARG A 31 -4.05 -6.82 -57.24
N GLU A 32 -3.22 -7.85 -57.17
CA GLU A 32 -2.64 -8.34 -55.91
C GLU A 32 -1.69 -7.32 -55.27
N THR A 33 -0.86 -6.64 -56.07
CA THR A 33 0.03 -5.57 -55.58
C THR A 33 -0.75 -4.35 -55.09
N HIS A 34 -1.82 -3.95 -55.78
CA HIS A 34 -2.71 -2.88 -55.29
C HIS A 34 -3.45 -3.27 -54.00
N GLN A 35 -3.91 -4.52 -53.88
CA GLN A 35 -4.59 -5.01 -52.68
C GLN A 35 -3.62 -5.15 -51.49
N ARG A 36 -2.37 -5.55 -51.74
CA ARG A 36 -1.30 -5.63 -50.73
C ARG A 36 -0.85 -4.24 -50.26
N ASN A 37 -0.73 -3.27 -51.16
CA ASN A 37 -0.47 -1.87 -50.79
C ASN A 37 -1.64 -1.23 -50.03
N GLY A 38 -2.89 -1.57 -50.38
CA GLY A 38 -4.07 -1.14 -49.63
C GLY A 38 -4.10 -1.68 -48.21
N ARG A 39 -3.78 -2.98 -48.00
CA ARG A 39 -3.67 -3.60 -46.67
C ARG A 39 -2.53 -3.01 -45.85
N ASN A 40 -1.37 -2.75 -46.46
CA ASN A 40 -0.23 -2.12 -45.77
C ASN A 40 -0.54 -0.68 -45.35
N ARG A 41 -1.28 0.09 -46.17
CA ARG A 41 -1.74 1.44 -45.81
C ARG A 41 -2.81 1.42 -44.71
N ALA A 42 -3.77 0.50 -44.77
CA ALA A 42 -4.78 0.32 -43.71
C ALA A 42 -4.13 -0.09 -42.38
N MET A 43 -3.13 -0.97 -42.42
CA MET A 43 -2.36 -1.39 -41.26
C MET A 43 -1.48 -0.24 -40.71
N ALA A 44 -0.84 0.54 -41.57
CA ALA A 44 -0.09 1.73 -41.17
C ALA A 44 -1.00 2.79 -40.53
N SER A 45 -2.19 3.02 -41.09
CA SER A 45 -3.18 3.95 -40.53
C SER A 45 -3.74 3.46 -39.20
N ALA A 46 -4.01 2.16 -39.05
CA ALA A 46 -4.41 1.55 -37.79
C ALA A 46 -3.31 1.61 -36.71
N VAL A 47 -2.03 1.51 -37.10
CA VAL A 47 -0.88 1.66 -36.20
C VAL A 47 -0.68 3.12 -35.78
N VAL A 48 -0.90 4.08 -36.68
CA VAL A 48 -0.87 5.52 -36.37
C VAL A 48 -2.04 5.91 -35.45
N GLU A 49 -3.22 5.33 -35.66
CA GLU A 49 -4.39 5.57 -34.82
C GLU A 49 -4.31 4.87 -33.45
N ALA A 50 -3.65 3.71 -33.38
CA ALA A 50 -3.28 3.07 -32.11
C ALA A 50 -2.26 3.90 -31.31
N ARG A 51 -1.35 4.63 -31.99
CA ARG A 51 -0.41 5.58 -31.35
C ARG A 51 -1.06 6.90 -30.89
N ARG A 52 -2.27 7.23 -31.35
CA ARG A 52 -3.03 8.41 -30.89
C ARG A 52 -3.86 8.19 -29.62
N LYS A 53 -3.99 6.93 -29.16
CA LYS A 53 -4.63 6.65 -27.88
C LYS A 53 -3.63 7.00 -26.76
N PRO A 54 -4.03 7.77 -25.74
CA PRO A 54 -3.16 8.01 -24.59
C PRO A 54 -2.75 6.64 -24.02
N ALA A 55 -1.44 6.44 -23.85
CA ALA A 55 -0.92 5.24 -23.21
C ALA A 55 -1.69 5.03 -21.88
N PRO A 56 -2.08 3.79 -21.55
CA PRO A 56 -2.79 3.54 -20.31
C PRO A 56 -1.96 4.09 -19.16
N THR A 57 -2.59 4.85 -18.26
CA THR A 57 -1.93 5.48 -17.11
C THR A 57 -1.37 4.39 -16.20
N ILE A 58 -0.13 3.98 -16.38
CA ILE A 58 0.61 3.07 -15.50
C ILE A 58 0.92 3.85 -14.22
N SER A 59 0.63 3.27 -13.06
CA SER A 59 0.98 3.89 -11.79
C SER A 59 2.52 3.96 -11.66
N PRO A 60 3.10 5.00 -11.05
CA PRO A 60 4.56 5.15 -10.96
C PRO A 60 5.27 4.05 -10.14
N THR A 61 4.53 3.11 -9.55
CA THR A 61 5.01 2.13 -8.58
C THR A 61 5.61 0.86 -9.18
N ASP A 62 5.31 0.53 -10.44
CA ASP A 62 5.78 -0.73 -11.05
C ASP A 62 7.20 -0.66 -11.60
N ASP A 63 7.70 0.56 -11.83
CA ASP A 63 9.07 0.82 -12.30
C ASP A 63 10.14 0.62 -11.20
N ASP A 64 9.73 0.30 -9.97
CA ASP A 64 10.63 0.19 -8.83
C ASP A 64 11.08 -1.26 -8.53
N THR A 65 10.79 -2.22 -9.42
CA THR A 65 11.24 -3.63 -9.25
C THR A 65 12.04 -4.25 -10.39
N VAL A 66 12.38 -3.50 -11.44
CA VAL A 66 13.21 -4.03 -12.53
C VAL A 66 14.66 -3.56 -12.37
N VAL A 67 15.49 -4.48 -11.88
CA VAL A 67 16.95 -4.36 -11.85
C VAL A 67 17.45 -4.21 -13.28
N LEU A 68 18.06 -3.06 -13.60
CA LEU A 68 18.73 -2.83 -14.88
C LEU A 68 20.11 -3.49 -14.86
N GLY A 69 20.21 -4.63 -15.52
CA GLY A 69 21.46 -5.15 -16.06
C GLY A 69 21.38 -5.08 -17.58
N GLU A 70 22.17 -4.19 -18.18
CA GLU A 70 23.20 -4.52 -19.18
C GLU A 70 23.60 -3.29 -20.00
N LYS A 71 24.92 -3.15 -20.14
CA LYS A 71 25.60 -2.15 -20.97
C LYS A 71 25.48 -2.57 -22.44
N GLY A 72 25.20 -1.63 -23.34
CA GLY A 72 25.18 -1.86 -24.79
C GLY A 72 25.56 -0.61 -25.59
N VAL A 73 26.59 -0.76 -26.41
CA VAL A 73 27.35 0.24 -27.21
C VAL A 73 26.52 0.97 -28.29
N ALA A 74 27.03 2.16 -28.67
CA ALA A 74 26.49 3.18 -29.58
C ALA A 74 26.51 2.86 -31.09
N ILE A 75 25.67 3.55 -31.90
CA ILE A 75 25.96 4.04 -33.27
C ILE A 75 25.23 5.39 -33.55
N ARG A 76 25.91 6.32 -34.25
CA ARG A 76 25.50 7.63 -34.85
C ARG A 76 24.31 7.47 -35.85
N GLU A 77 23.58 8.45 -36.38
CA GLU A 77 23.76 9.87 -36.68
C GLU A 77 22.37 10.46 -37.07
N GLY A 78 22.17 11.77 -36.87
CA GLY A 78 21.24 12.60 -37.66
C GLY A 78 19.73 12.33 -37.58
N GLU A 79 19.01 13.00 -36.67
CA GLU A 79 17.84 13.84 -37.02
C GLU A 79 17.26 14.50 -35.77
N ARG A 80 16.96 15.80 -35.92
CA ARG A 80 16.60 16.75 -34.88
C ARG A 80 15.14 16.55 -34.45
N LEU A 81 14.85 15.53 -33.64
CA LEU A 81 13.59 15.46 -32.90
C LEU A 81 13.76 16.18 -31.56
N LYS A 82 13.04 17.30 -31.39
CA LYS A 82 12.75 17.89 -30.07
C LYS A 82 11.90 16.88 -29.27
N ALA A 83 12.53 15.83 -28.77
CA ALA A 83 12.01 15.12 -27.62
C ALA A 83 12.21 16.07 -26.43
N THR A 84 11.13 16.55 -25.83
CA THR A 84 11.13 16.98 -24.43
C THR A 84 11.59 15.77 -23.61
N GLY A 85 12.91 15.67 -23.46
CA GLY A 85 13.55 14.66 -22.65
C GLY A 85 13.09 14.89 -21.22
N LYS A 86 12.23 14.00 -20.73
CA LYS A 86 12.20 13.72 -19.31
C LYS A 86 13.61 13.25 -18.98
N GLU A 87 14.43 14.12 -18.39
CA GLU A 87 15.76 13.73 -17.91
C GLU A 87 15.60 12.43 -17.12
N ILE A 88 16.29 11.38 -17.56
CA ILE A 88 16.37 10.13 -16.82
C ILE A 88 17.23 10.44 -15.59
N ARG A 89 16.59 10.94 -14.54
CA ARG A 89 17.29 11.28 -13.31
C ARG A 89 17.78 10.04 -12.63
N ASN A 90 19.04 10.11 -12.21
CA ASN A 90 19.67 9.06 -11.46
C ASN A 90 18.95 8.91 -10.11
N LYS A 91 18.07 7.90 -10.02
CA LYS A 91 17.26 7.57 -8.83
C LYS A 91 18.11 7.22 -7.60
N GLN A 92 19.42 7.00 -7.77
CA GLN A 92 20.39 6.73 -6.70
C GLN A 92 21.13 7.97 -6.19
N SER A 93 20.86 9.16 -6.74
CA SER A 93 21.45 10.40 -6.23
C SER A 93 20.93 10.69 -4.82
N TRP A 94 21.84 11.01 -3.90
CA TRP A 94 21.52 11.49 -2.55
C TRP A 94 20.51 12.65 -2.56
N ASP A 95 20.62 13.55 -3.54
CA ASP A 95 19.69 14.67 -3.72
C ASP A 95 18.27 14.18 -4.06
N TYR A 96 18.15 13.19 -4.95
CA TYR A 96 16.86 12.60 -5.29
C TYR A 96 16.23 11.87 -4.10
N ILE A 97 17.03 11.10 -3.35
CA ILE A 97 16.58 10.34 -2.18
C ILE A 97 16.06 11.29 -1.09
N TRP A 98 16.82 12.33 -0.74
CA TRP A 98 16.41 13.29 0.29
C TRP A 98 15.19 14.12 -0.12
N ARG A 99 15.12 14.57 -1.38
CA ARG A 99 13.94 15.30 -1.90
C ARG A 99 12.69 14.43 -1.94
N THR A 100 12.81 13.19 -2.41
CA THR A 100 11.70 12.23 -2.45
C THR A 100 11.25 11.86 -1.03
N GLY A 101 12.19 11.65 -0.12
CA GLY A 101 11.93 11.42 1.29
C GLY A 101 11.20 12.58 1.96
N LEU A 102 11.62 13.83 1.69
CA LEU A 102 10.96 15.03 2.19
C LEU A 102 9.54 15.18 1.62
N ALA A 103 9.37 15.01 0.29
CA ALA A 103 8.07 15.04 -0.37
C ALA A 103 7.11 14.00 0.23
N GLY A 104 7.58 12.77 0.42
CA GLY A 104 6.83 11.70 1.05
C GLY A 104 6.49 11.98 2.52
N GLY A 105 7.44 12.52 3.29
CA GLY A 105 7.23 12.90 4.69
C GLY A 105 6.18 14.01 4.86
N LEU A 106 6.23 15.04 4.01
CA LEU A 106 5.24 16.12 3.97
C LEU A 106 3.86 15.62 3.52
N ALA A 107 3.81 14.79 2.48
CA ALA A 107 2.57 14.17 2.01
C ALA A 107 1.91 13.31 3.10
N GLY A 108 2.69 12.46 3.77
CA GLY A 108 2.22 11.64 4.89
C GLY A 108 1.72 12.49 6.06
N SER A 109 2.42 13.60 6.37
CA SER A 109 2.03 14.53 7.43
C SER A 109 0.73 15.27 7.13
N ALA A 110 0.56 15.74 5.90
CA ALA A 110 -0.68 16.38 5.44
C ALA A 110 -1.86 15.40 5.47
N ALA A 111 -1.67 14.18 4.95
CA ALA A 111 -2.67 13.13 4.98
C ALA A 111 -3.10 12.78 6.43
N LYS A 112 -2.14 12.64 7.35
CA LYS A 112 -2.42 12.40 8.77
C LYS A 112 -3.15 13.57 9.44
N THR A 113 -2.88 14.80 9.02
CA THR A 113 -3.54 15.99 9.57
C THR A 113 -5.01 16.04 9.18
N VAL A 114 -5.34 15.73 7.92
CA VAL A 114 -6.73 15.71 7.45
C VAL A 114 -7.56 14.66 8.19
N VAL A 115 -6.98 13.50 8.51
CA VAL A 115 -7.69 12.43 9.23
C VAL A 115 -7.51 12.44 10.74
N ALA A 116 -6.80 13.42 11.29
CA ALA A 116 -6.51 13.49 12.73
C ALA A 116 -7.77 13.49 13.61
N PRO A 117 -8.86 14.23 13.27
CA PRO A 117 -10.11 14.17 14.04
C PRO A 117 -10.72 12.75 14.11
N LEU A 118 -10.73 12.05 12.97
CA LEU A 118 -11.23 10.67 12.88
C LEU A 118 -10.32 9.70 13.64
N ASP A 119 -9.01 9.88 13.56
CA ASP A 119 -8.04 9.10 14.32
C ASP A 119 -8.23 9.26 15.83
N ARG A 120 -8.52 10.48 16.32
CA ARG A 120 -8.81 10.71 17.74
C ARG A 120 -10.09 9.98 18.18
N VAL A 121 -11.19 10.14 17.45
CA VAL A 121 -12.46 9.47 17.81
C VAL A 121 -12.32 7.96 17.74
N LYS A 122 -11.59 7.43 16.75
CA LYS A 122 -11.25 6.01 16.68
C LYS A 122 -10.52 5.54 17.93
N ILE A 123 -9.51 6.28 18.41
CA ILE A 123 -8.79 5.93 19.65
C ILE A 123 -9.74 5.94 20.85
N LEU A 124 -10.59 6.96 21.01
CA LEU A 124 -11.54 7.06 22.11
C LEU A 124 -12.53 5.87 22.14
N PHE A 125 -12.99 5.45 20.97
CA PHE A 125 -13.92 4.33 20.82
C PHE A 125 -13.22 2.99 21.11
N GLN A 126 -12.04 2.74 20.54
CA GLN A 126 -11.30 1.48 20.72
C GLN A 126 -10.78 1.31 22.15
N ALA A 127 -10.34 2.40 22.77
CA ALA A 127 -9.87 2.41 24.15
C ALA A 127 -11.01 2.36 25.18
N SER A 128 -12.28 2.34 24.74
CA SER A 128 -13.46 2.32 25.59
C SER A 128 -13.52 3.49 26.58
N ASN A 129 -13.30 4.72 26.09
CA ASN A 129 -13.39 5.90 26.93
C ASN A 129 -14.81 6.02 27.53
N PRO A 130 -14.98 6.13 28.87
CA PRO A 130 -16.29 6.16 29.50
C PRO A 130 -17.23 7.26 28.98
N GLN A 131 -16.68 8.45 28.66
CA GLN A 131 -17.45 9.58 28.15
C GLN A 131 -18.01 9.31 26.74
N PHE A 132 -17.26 8.57 25.92
CA PHE A 132 -17.59 8.33 24.51
C PHE A 132 -18.18 6.93 24.27
N ALA A 133 -18.24 6.08 25.28
CA ALA A 133 -18.79 4.73 25.21
C ALA A 133 -20.23 4.72 24.68
N LYS A 134 -21.03 5.75 24.97
CA LYS A 134 -22.42 5.90 24.50
C LYS A 134 -22.57 6.02 22.97
N TYR A 135 -21.55 6.48 22.25
CA TYR A 135 -21.63 6.73 20.80
C TYR A 135 -21.19 5.55 19.92
N THR A 136 -20.50 4.58 20.51
CA THR A 136 -19.86 3.45 19.84
C THR A 136 -20.82 2.43 19.17
N GLY A 137 -22.13 2.51 19.46
CA GLY A 137 -23.15 1.58 18.93
C GLY A 137 -23.83 2.02 17.64
N SER A 138 -23.57 3.25 17.16
CA SER A 138 -24.17 3.79 15.94
C SER A 138 -23.13 3.97 14.84
N TRP A 139 -23.51 3.65 13.60
CA TRP A 139 -22.65 3.82 12.42
C TRP A 139 -22.18 5.28 12.27
N PHE A 140 -23.04 6.24 12.58
CA PHE A 140 -22.76 7.68 12.51
C PHE A 140 -22.40 8.29 13.87
N GLY A 141 -22.26 7.48 14.92
CA GLY A 141 -21.97 7.96 16.27
C GLY A 141 -20.63 8.71 16.37
N TYR A 142 -19.68 8.46 15.46
CA TYR A 142 -18.43 9.19 15.39
C TYR A 142 -18.63 10.67 15.00
N ILE A 143 -19.66 11.00 14.20
CA ILE A 143 -19.98 12.39 13.84
C ILE A 143 -20.49 13.14 15.07
N THR A 144 -21.40 12.52 15.83
CA THR A 144 -21.90 13.09 17.09
C THR A 144 -20.76 13.25 18.10
N ALA A 145 -19.88 12.26 18.24
CA ALA A 145 -18.70 12.35 19.10
C ALA A 145 -17.74 13.48 18.66
N MET A 146 -17.51 13.68 17.36
CA MET A 146 -16.71 14.82 16.88
C MET A 146 -17.36 16.16 17.21
N ARG A 147 -18.69 16.27 17.06
CA ARG A 147 -19.43 17.50 17.39
C ARG A 147 -19.39 17.79 18.90
N ASP A 148 -19.54 16.76 19.72
CA ASP A 148 -19.44 16.83 21.18
C ASP A 148 -18.05 17.33 21.60
N ILE A 149 -16.98 16.70 21.08
CA ILE A 149 -15.60 17.13 21.31
C ILE A 149 -15.36 18.58 20.86
N HIS A 150 -15.88 18.94 19.68
CA HIS A 150 -15.73 20.30 19.16
C HIS A 150 -16.42 21.33 20.04
N THR A 151 -17.56 20.98 20.65
CA THR A 151 -18.33 21.88 21.53
C THR A 151 -17.68 22.00 22.91
N ASP A 152 -17.16 20.89 23.46
CA ASP A 152 -16.57 20.83 24.80
C ASP A 152 -15.11 21.32 24.88
N GLU A 153 -14.29 20.97 23.89
CA GLU A 153 -12.84 21.22 23.87
C GLU A 153 -12.39 22.18 22.75
N GLY A 154 -13.30 22.58 21.86
CA GLY A 154 -12.99 23.38 20.68
C GLY A 154 -12.29 22.59 19.55
N LEU A 155 -11.95 23.29 18.46
CA LEU A 155 -11.28 22.68 17.29
C LEU A 155 -9.94 22.02 17.65
N ARG A 156 -9.16 22.63 18.54
CA ARG A 156 -7.86 22.10 18.99
C ARG A 156 -8.02 20.77 19.75
N GLY A 157 -9.17 20.54 20.37
CA GLY A 157 -9.51 19.27 20.99
C GLY A 157 -9.35 18.12 19.99
N LEU A 158 -9.96 18.21 18.82
CA LEU A 158 -9.96 17.13 17.82
C LEU A 158 -8.56 16.65 17.40
N PHE A 159 -7.53 17.48 17.58
CA PHE A 159 -6.15 17.20 17.21
C PHE A 159 -5.25 16.76 18.40
N ARG A 160 -5.83 16.45 19.57
CA ARG A 160 -5.05 15.89 20.69
C ARG A 160 -4.38 14.58 20.31
N GLY A 161 -3.07 14.48 20.57
CA GLY A 161 -2.24 13.34 20.14
C GLY A 161 -1.65 13.47 18.74
N HIS A 162 -2.08 14.45 17.94
CA HIS A 162 -1.62 14.61 16.56
C HIS A 162 -0.13 14.99 16.48
N SER A 163 0.36 15.82 17.41
CA SER A 163 1.78 16.20 17.48
C SER A 163 2.71 14.99 17.63
N ALA A 164 2.34 14.00 18.47
CA ALA A 164 3.08 12.73 18.59
C ALA A 164 3.02 11.90 17.29
N THR A 165 1.94 12.01 16.53
CA THR A 165 1.79 11.33 15.24
C THR A 165 2.76 11.90 14.22
N ILE A 166 2.83 13.24 14.10
CA ILE A 166 3.75 13.92 13.18
C ILE A 166 5.21 13.67 13.59
N LEU A 167 5.53 13.80 14.88
CA LEU A 167 6.88 13.54 15.40
C LEU A 167 7.37 12.12 15.09
N ARG A 168 6.47 11.15 14.99
CA ARG A 168 6.81 9.76 14.69
C ARG A 168 7.12 9.49 13.22
N ILE A 169 6.61 10.28 12.27
CA ILE A 169 6.71 9.96 10.83
C ILE A 169 8.16 9.82 10.38
N PHE A 170 8.99 10.82 10.66
CA PHE A 170 10.39 10.84 10.23
C PHE A 170 11.26 9.78 10.91
N PRO A 171 11.27 9.63 12.25
CA PRO A 171 12.03 8.57 12.92
C PRO A 171 11.62 7.17 12.46
N TYR A 172 10.32 6.94 12.23
CA TYR A 172 9.83 5.65 11.75
C TYR A 172 10.39 5.33 10.35
N ALA A 173 10.33 6.29 9.42
CA ALA A 173 10.84 6.10 8.07
C ALA A 173 12.36 5.90 8.05
N ALA A 174 13.11 6.74 8.78
CA ALA A 174 14.58 6.66 8.84
C ALA A 174 15.06 5.33 9.41
N ILE A 175 14.49 4.90 10.55
CA ILE A 175 14.88 3.61 11.18
C ILE A 175 14.45 2.44 10.29
N LYS A 176 13.27 2.49 9.67
CA LYS A 176 12.81 1.42 8.77
C LYS A 176 13.74 1.26 7.57
N PHE A 177 14.16 2.37 6.95
CA PHE A 177 15.06 2.36 5.81
C PHE A 177 16.43 1.79 6.20
N LEU A 178 17.04 2.34 7.26
CA LEU A 178 18.33 1.86 7.76
C LEU A 178 18.26 0.38 8.16
N ALA A 179 17.24 -0.03 8.91
CA ALA A 179 17.06 -1.41 9.32
C ALA A 179 16.87 -2.33 8.11
N TYR A 180 16.11 -1.90 7.09
CA TYR A 180 15.91 -2.68 5.87
C TYR A 180 17.23 -2.89 5.12
N GLU A 181 18.06 -1.87 4.97
CA GLU A 181 19.38 -2.02 4.32
C GLU A 181 20.28 -3.00 5.07
N GLN A 182 20.39 -2.84 6.39
CA GLN A 182 21.25 -3.72 7.21
C GLN A 182 20.74 -5.16 7.22
N ILE A 183 19.44 -5.37 7.41
CA ILE A 183 18.83 -6.71 7.43
C ILE A 183 18.92 -7.35 6.04
N ARG A 184 18.66 -6.59 4.97
CA ARG A 184 18.76 -7.09 3.59
C ARG A 184 20.20 -7.47 3.25
N ALA A 185 21.20 -6.70 3.67
CA ALA A 185 22.60 -7.02 3.42
C ALA A 185 23.01 -8.37 4.05
N VAL A 186 22.44 -8.71 5.21
CA VAL A 186 22.68 -9.99 5.89
C VAL A 186 21.89 -11.14 5.26
N ILE A 187 20.59 -10.93 4.93
CA ILE A 187 19.69 -11.99 4.45
C ILE A 187 19.83 -12.25 2.94
N ILE A 188 20.20 -11.23 2.16
CA ILE A 188 20.34 -11.26 0.70
C ILE A 188 21.72 -10.68 0.31
N PRO A 189 22.83 -11.42 0.53
CA PRO A 189 24.18 -10.91 0.24
C PRO A 189 24.48 -10.80 -1.26
N LYS A 190 23.83 -11.64 -2.09
CA LYS A 190 23.98 -11.64 -3.55
C LYS A 190 22.60 -11.64 -4.22
N HIS A 191 22.51 -11.08 -5.42
CA HIS A 191 21.27 -11.02 -6.20
C HIS A 191 20.67 -12.40 -6.51
N GLU A 192 21.50 -13.44 -6.62
CA GLU A 192 21.05 -14.83 -6.83
C GLU A 192 20.21 -15.38 -5.67
N TYR A 193 20.38 -14.84 -4.46
CA TYR A 193 19.60 -15.23 -3.28
C TYR A 193 18.35 -14.39 -3.09
N GLU A 194 17.99 -13.53 -4.04
CA GLU A 194 16.87 -12.63 -3.92
C GLU A 194 15.54 -13.36 -4.18
N THR A 195 15.00 -13.99 -3.14
CA THR A 195 13.68 -14.63 -3.20
C THR A 195 12.58 -13.71 -2.64
N PRO A 196 11.33 -13.82 -3.13
CA PRO A 196 10.20 -13.08 -2.57
C PRO A 196 10.04 -13.28 -1.05
N PHE A 197 10.32 -14.49 -0.57
CA PHE A 197 10.28 -14.83 0.84
C PHE A 197 11.35 -14.11 1.66
N ARG A 198 12.60 -14.04 1.17
CA ARG A 198 13.69 -13.30 1.85
C ARG A 198 13.45 -11.79 1.85
N ARG A 199 12.88 -11.24 0.78
CA ARG A 199 12.43 -9.83 0.73
C ARG A 199 11.33 -9.57 1.76
N LEU A 200 10.37 -10.49 1.89
CA LEU A 200 9.29 -10.41 2.86
C LEU A 200 9.83 -10.42 4.31
N ILE A 201 10.75 -11.34 4.63
CA ILE A 201 11.38 -11.41 5.95
C ILE A 201 12.14 -10.11 6.24
N SER A 202 12.95 -9.63 5.29
CA SER A 202 13.74 -8.41 5.46
C SER A 202 12.84 -7.19 5.72
N GLY A 203 11.77 -7.04 4.94
CA GLY A 203 10.78 -5.98 5.12
C GLY A 203 10.02 -6.08 6.45
N SER A 204 9.65 -7.29 6.87
CA SER A 204 8.92 -7.54 8.11
C SER A 204 9.78 -7.24 9.34
N LEU A 205 11.02 -7.73 9.37
CA LEU A 205 11.97 -7.46 10.45
C LEU A 205 12.30 -5.96 10.55
N ALA A 206 12.53 -5.27 9.42
CA ALA A 206 12.73 -3.82 9.41
C ALA A 206 11.50 -3.06 9.93
N GLY A 207 10.29 -3.54 9.59
CA GLY A 207 9.03 -3.04 10.13
C GLY A 207 8.93 -3.19 11.65
N VAL A 208 9.26 -4.37 12.19
CA VAL A 208 9.26 -4.63 13.63
C VAL A 208 10.29 -3.75 14.35
N THR A 209 11.52 -3.65 13.83
CA THR A 209 12.58 -2.83 14.41
C THR A 209 12.18 -1.35 14.46
N SER A 210 11.65 -0.80 13.36
CA SER A 210 11.19 0.60 13.34
C SER A 210 10.02 0.85 14.29
N VAL A 211 9.08 -0.09 14.42
CA VAL A 211 8.00 0.01 15.41
C VAL A 211 8.55 -0.05 16.83
N PHE A 212 9.52 -0.92 17.14
CA PHE A 212 10.12 -1.02 18.47
C PHE A 212 10.70 0.32 18.96
N PHE A 213 11.50 1.00 18.13
CA PHE A 213 12.09 2.29 18.51
C PHE A 213 11.07 3.43 18.55
N THR A 214 10.03 3.39 17.71
CA THR A 214 9.00 4.44 17.65
C THR A 214 7.76 4.16 18.51
N TYR A 215 7.78 3.05 19.25
CA TYR A 215 6.65 2.63 20.08
C TYR A 215 6.32 3.62 21.22
N PRO A 216 7.30 4.24 21.91
CA PRO A 216 7.02 5.24 22.94
C PRO A 216 6.16 6.40 22.45
N LEU A 217 6.44 6.92 21.24
CA LEU A 217 5.64 7.97 20.61
C LEU A 217 4.20 7.52 20.33
N GLU A 218 3.98 6.22 20.10
CA GLU A 218 2.63 5.70 19.94
C GLU A 218 1.82 5.69 21.23
N VAL A 219 2.43 5.24 22.32
CA VAL A 219 1.75 5.22 23.61
C VAL A 219 1.46 6.64 24.06
N MET A 220 2.39 7.57 23.87
CA MET A 220 2.17 9.00 24.13
C MET A 220 1.00 9.55 23.31
N ARG A 221 0.95 9.26 22.00
CA ARG A 221 -0.18 9.64 21.13
C ARG A 221 -1.51 9.15 21.70
N VAL A 222 -1.59 7.86 22.04
CA VAL A 222 -2.84 7.21 22.44
C VAL A 222 -3.33 7.76 23.77
N ARG A 223 -2.43 7.95 24.74
CA ARG A 223 -2.77 8.55 26.03
C ARG A 223 -3.21 10.00 25.91
N LEU A 224 -2.52 10.79 25.09
CA LEU A 224 -2.89 12.18 24.85
C LEU A 224 -4.25 12.30 24.15
N ALA A 225 -4.56 11.41 23.21
CA ALA A 225 -5.86 11.36 22.55
C ALA A 225 -6.99 10.92 23.49
N PHE A 226 -6.68 10.04 24.45
CA PHE A 226 -7.62 9.54 25.46
C PHE A 226 -7.96 10.57 26.54
N GLU A 227 -7.03 11.47 26.87
CA GLU A 227 -7.26 12.50 27.90
C GLU A 227 -8.19 13.61 27.40
N THR A 228 -9.38 13.71 27.97
CA THR A 228 -10.45 14.66 27.60
C THR A 228 -10.52 15.87 28.54
N LYS A 229 -9.60 15.98 29.52
CA LYS A 229 -9.60 17.07 30.51
C LYS A 229 -9.44 18.45 29.85
N LYS A 230 -10.15 19.47 30.36
CA LYS A 230 -10.11 20.86 29.85
C LYS A 230 -8.72 21.50 29.86
N ARG A 231 -7.80 21.04 30.73
CA ARG A 231 -6.42 21.54 30.77
C ARG A 231 -5.58 20.79 29.71
N GLY A 232 -5.05 21.51 28.74
CA GLY A 232 -4.22 20.93 27.68
C GLY A 232 -2.94 20.34 28.26
N VAL A 233 -2.86 19.01 28.26
CA VAL A 233 -1.68 18.28 28.75
C VAL A 233 -0.67 18.18 27.61
N GLY A 234 0.55 18.67 27.84
CA GLY A 234 1.63 18.59 26.85
C GLY A 234 2.22 17.19 26.72
N LEU A 235 2.97 16.94 25.64
CA LEU A 235 3.68 15.67 25.42
C LEU A 235 4.66 15.34 26.56
N GLY A 236 5.36 16.35 27.10
CA GLY A 236 6.28 16.18 28.22
C GLY A 236 5.60 15.75 29.51
N GLU A 237 4.41 16.29 29.81
CA GLU A 237 3.65 15.91 30.99
C GLU A 237 3.12 14.48 30.87
N ILE A 238 2.61 14.08 29.69
CA ILE A 238 2.23 12.68 29.40
C ILE A 238 3.44 11.75 29.55
N CYS A 239 4.60 12.13 29.00
CA CYS A 239 5.83 11.35 29.13
C CYS A 239 6.19 11.13 30.61
N ARG A 240 6.17 12.21 31.41
CA ARG A 240 6.42 12.14 32.86
C ARG A 240 5.40 11.26 33.58
N LYS A 241 4.10 11.39 33.25
CA LYS A 241 3.01 10.56 33.80
C LYS A 241 3.22 9.07 33.47
N ILE A 242 3.60 8.73 32.24
CA ILE A 242 3.87 7.34 31.83
C ILE A 242 5.10 6.79 32.55
N TYR A 243 6.18 7.56 32.62
CA TYR A 243 7.44 7.11 33.21
C TYR A 243 7.31 6.81 34.70
N HIS A 244 6.63 7.69 35.45
CA HIS A 244 6.43 7.55 36.90
C HIS A 244 5.22 6.67 37.28
N GLU A 245 4.58 6.03 36.30
CA GLU A 245 3.45 5.17 36.59
C GLU A 245 3.91 3.86 37.24
N VAL A 246 3.53 3.64 38.49
CA VAL A 246 3.81 2.40 39.21
C VAL A 246 2.58 1.49 39.12
N PRO A 247 2.65 0.34 38.43
CA PRO A 247 1.58 -0.64 38.47
C PRO A 247 1.48 -1.23 39.89
N PRO A 248 0.28 -1.44 40.44
CA PRO A 248 0.10 -2.10 41.72
C PRO A 248 0.59 -3.55 41.62
N ALA A 249 1.12 -4.08 42.73
CA ALA A 249 1.60 -5.45 42.80
C ALA A 249 0.50 -6.44 42.37
N PRO A 250 0.84 -7.50 41.60
CA PRO A 250 -0.13 -8.51 41.22
C PRO A 250 -0.67 -9.20 42.47
N ARG A 251 -2.00 -9.32 42.57
CA ARG A 251 -2.62 -10.26 43.53
C ARG A 251 -2.34 -11.66 43.02
N THR A 252 -1.71 -12.49 43.84
CA THR A 252 -1.43 -13.90 43.54
C THR A 252 -2.74 -14.64 43.31
N SER A 253 -3.12 -14.83 42.05
CA SER A 253 -4.27 -15.67 41.68
C SER A 253 -3.76 -17.10 41.51
N THR A 254 -4.08 -17.97 42.47
CA THR A 254 -3.82 -19.42 42.45
C THR A 254 -4.74 -20.13 41.45
N ALA A 255 -4.51 -19.93 40.15
CA ALA A 255 -5.24 -20.66 39.12
C ALA A 255 -4.39 -20.96 37.88
N GLY A 256 -3.97 -22.23 37.76
CA GLY A 256 -3.71 -22.89 36.47
C GLY A 256 -2.23 -23.07 36.09
N LEU A 257 -1.82 -24.33 35.96
CA LEU A 257 -0.49 -24.84 35.59
C LEU A 257 0.01 -24.48 34.16
N VAL A 258 -0.65 -23.57 33.44
CA VAL A 258 -0.33 -23.27 32.02
C VAL A 258 0.59 -22.04 31.85
N VAL A 259 0.98 -21.38 32.94
CA VAL A 259 1.61 -20.04 32.90
C VAL A 259 3.14 -20.05 33.12
N GLY A 260 3.81 -21.20 32.98
CA GLY A 260 5.23 -21.36 33.35
C GLY A 260 6.21 -20.49 32.56
N ALA A 261 6.03 -20.36 31.24
CA ALA A 261 6.95 -19.58 30.39
C ALA A 261 6.67 -18.07 30.45
N GLU A 262 5.39 -17.67 30.54
CA GLU A 262 5.02 -16.26 30.62
C GLU A 262 5.36 -15.65 31.98
N ASN A 263 5.30 -16.43 33.07
CA ASN A 263 5.65 -15.96 34.41
C ASN A 263 7.17 -15.74 34.60
N ALA A 264 8.01 -16.54 33.94
CA ALA A 264 9.47 -16.39 34.02
C ALA A 264 9.95 -15.09 33.37
N VAL A 265 9.37 -14.72 32.23
CA VAL A 265 9.62 -13.42 31.57
C VAL A 265 9.06 -12.27 32.41
N GLN A 266 7.94 -12.48 33.12
CA GLN A 266 7.29 -11.47 33.97
C GLN A 266 8.05 -11.11 35.26
N ALA A 267 8.92 -11.99 35.76
CA ALA A 267 9.79 -11.70 36.89
C ALA A 267 10.96 -10.79 36.50
N MET A 268 11.36 -10.76 35.22
CA MET A 268 12.54 -10.06 34.73
C MET A 268 12.25 -8.70 34.09
N VAL A 269 11.01 -8.34 33.76
CA VAL A 269 10.70 -7.03 33.17
C VAL A 269 10.58 -5.96 34.26
N PRO A 270 11.44 -4.93 34.30
CA PRO A 270 11.33 -3.85 35.27
C PRO A 270 9.94 -3.20 35.19
N ARG A 271 9.26 -3.15 36.34
CA ARG A 271 7.85 -2.71 36.44
C ARG A 271 7.70 -1.19 36.45
N SER A 272 8.80 -0.44 36.39
CA SER A 272 8.85 1.03 36.44
C SER A 272 9.63 1.61 35.25
N GLY A 273 9.40 2.90 34.95
CA GLY A 273 10.16 3.63 33.94
C GLY A 273 9.82 3.26 32.50
N LEU A 274 10.84 2.91 31.71
CA LEU A 274 10.73 2.77 30.25
C LEU A 274 9.78 1.65 29.79
N ALA A 275 9.63 0.58 30.58
CA ALA A 275 8.73 -0.52 30.25
C ALA A 275 7.25 -0.08 30.12
N ASN A 276 6.85 1.02 30.76
CA ASN A 276 5.49 1.56 30.62
C ASN A 276 5.19 2.06 29.20
N PHE A 277 6.22 2.49 28.47
CA PHE A 277 6.06 2.91 27.07
C PHE A 277 5.82 1.74 26.13
N TYR A 278 6.06 0.49 26.55
CA TYR A 278 5.92 -0.72 25.72
C TYR A 278 4.62 -1.49 25.96
N ARG A 279 3.66 -0.92 26.68
CA ARG A 279 2.34 -1.53 26.92
C ARG A 279 1.59 -1.76 25.60
N GLY A 280 1.15 -2.99 25.37
CA GLY A 280 0.46 -3.39 24.14
C GLY A 280 1.40 -3.73 22.97
N PHE A 281 2.73 -3.68 23.14
CA PHE A 281 3.67 -3.97 22.04
C PHE A 281 3.45 -5.37 21.47
N SER A 282 3.29 -6.38 22.34
CA SER A 282 2.99 -7.76 21.96
C SER A 282 1.71 -7.89 21.11
N ALA A 283 0.63 -7.20 21.47
CA ALA A 283 -0.60 -7.17 20.69
C ALA A 283 -0.39 -6.55 19.30
N THR A 284 0.50 -5.56 19.17
CA THR A 284 0.85 -5.01 17.86
C THR A 284 1.65 -5.96 17.00
N ILE A 285 2.65 -6.67 17.55
CA ILE A 285 3.40 -7.67 16.78
C ILE A 285 2.46 -8.80 16.33
N LEU A 286 1.63 -9.31 17.25
CA LEU A 286 0.65 -10.33 16.93
C LEU A 286 -0.35 -9.84 15.86
N GLY A 287 -0.76 -8.56 15.91
CA GLY A 287 -1.67 -7.98 14.93
C GLY A 287 -1.08 -7.75 13.53
N MET A 288 0.25 -7.61 13.41
CA MET A 288 0.91 -7.48 12.11
C MET A 288 0.79 -8.76 11.27
N LEU A 289 0.78 -9.94 11.91
CA LEU A 289 0.76 -11.23 11.21
C LEU A 289 -0.57 -11.48 10.46
N PRO A 290 -1.76 -11.40 11.08
CA PRO A 290 -3.03 -11.50 10.35
C PRO A 290 -3.19 -10.40 9.31
N TYR A 291 -2.74 -9.18 9.62
CA TYR A 291 -2.81 -8.07 8.67
C TYR A 291 -2.03 -8.36 7.39
N ALA A 292 -0.75 -8.76 7.52
CA ALA A 292 0.09 -9.08 6.37
C ALA A 292 -0.44 -10.33 5.63
N GLY A 293 -0.73 -11.41 6.34
CA GLY A 293 -1.19 -12.67 5.74
C GLY A 293 -2.49 -12.50 4.95
N MET A 294 -3.48 -11.84 5.54
CA MET A 294 -4.76 -11.57 4.85
C MET A 294 -4.60 -10.57 3.72
N SER A 295 -3.64 -9.64 3.80
CA SER A 295 -3.39 -8.68 2.71
C SER A 295 -2.87 -9.38 1.48
N PHE A 296 -1.87 -10.26 1.63
CA PHE A 296 -1.35 -11.03 0.50
C PHE A 296 -2.41 -11.97 -0.06
N LEU A 297 -3.05 -12.77 0.79
CA LEU A 297 -4.07 -13.73 0.35
C LEU A 297 -5.22 -13.03 -0.40
N THR A 298 -5.74 -11.93 0.15
CA THR A 298 -6.87 -11.22 -0.46
C THR A 298 -6.43 -10.47 -1.72
N HIS A 299 -5.23 -9.88 -1.73
CA HIS A 299 -4.71 -9.19 -2.91
C HIS A 299 -4.52 -10.15 -4.08
N ASP A 300 -3.95 -11.32 -3.83
CA ASP A 300 -3.72 -12.34 -4.85
C ASP A 300 -5.06 -12.91 -5.35
N THR A 301 -5.96 -13.26 -4.43
CA THR A 301 -7.31 -13.76 -4.78
C THR A 301 -8.11 -12.72 -5.57
N ALA A 302 -8.09 -11.45 -5.15
CA ALA A 302 -8.77 -10.36 -5.86
C ALA A 302 -8.14 -10.11 -7.23
N GLY A 303 -6.81 -10.16 -7.33
CA GLY A 303 -6.08 -10.05 -8.57
C GLY A 303 -6.45 -11.18 -9.55
N ASP A 304 -6.53 -12.42 -9.07
CA ASP A 304 -6.90 -13.58 -9.88
C ASP A 304 -8.35 -13.52 -10.35
N LEU A 305 -9.26 -13.06 -9.49
CA LEU A 305 -10.64 -12.79 -9.87
C LEU A 305 -10.74 -11.71 -10.96
N LEU A 306 -9.95 -10.64 -10.85
CA LEU A 306 -9.90 -9.58 -11.86
C LEU A 306 -9.25 -10.05 -13.17
N ARG A 307 -8.44 -11.11 -13.15
CA ARG A 307 -7.85 -11.75 -14.35
C ARG A 307 -8.76 -12.81 -14.98
N HIS A 308 -9.92 -13.08 -14.38
CA HIS A 308 -10.86 -14.08 -14.90
C HIS A 308 -11.31 -13.77 -16.33
N LYS A 309 -11.63 -14.81 -17.11
CA LYS A 309 -11.94 -14.74 -18.55
C LYS A 309 -13.02 -13.69 -18.90
N ALA A 310 -13.98 -13.48 -18.00
CA ALA A 310 -15.07 -12.53 -18.17
C ALA A 310 -14.63 -11.05 -18.12
N VAL A 311 -13.61 -10.72 -17.32
CA VAL A 311 -13.25 -9.32 -17.00
C VAL A 311 -11.89 -8.91 -17.56
N ARG A 312 -11.06 -9.89 -17.98
CA ARG A 312 -9.70 -9.70 -18.50
C ARG A 312 -9.57 -8.59 -19.55
N LYS A 313 -10.57 -8.43 -20.43
CA LYS A 313 -10.60 -7.40 -21.49
C LYS A 313 -10.51 -5.97 -20.93
N TYR A 314 -11.05 -5.74 -19.74
CA TYR A 314 -11.14 -4.41 -19.12
C TYR A 314 -10.10 -4.20 -18.02
N THR A 315 -9.63 -5.26 -17.38
CA THR A 315 -8.78 -5.20 -16.18
C THR A 315 -7.31 -5.43 -16.45
N THR A 316 -6.93 -6.10 -17.55
CA THR A 316 -5.53 -6.44 -17.84
C THR A 316 -4.94 -5.59 -18.94
N LEU A 317 -3.64 -5.36 -18.86
CA LEU A 317 -2.82 -4.79 -19.92
C LEU A 317 -2.25 -5.92 -20.79
N PRO A 318 -2.03 -5.68 -22.09
CA PRO A 318 -1.33 -6.64 -22.95
C PRO A 318 0.07 -6.90 -22.39
N LYS A 319 0.52 -8.16 -22.42
CA LYS A 319 1.86 -8.54 -21.94
C LYS A 319 2.93 -7.84 -22.80
N PRO A 320 3.86 -7.05 -22.23
CA PRO A 320 5.00 -6.52 -22.96
C PRO A 320 5.91 -7.66 -23.47
N ASP A 321 6.57 -7.47 -24.61
CA ASP A 321 7.41 -8.52 -25.24
C ASP A 321 8.59 -8.97 -24.37
N HIS A 322 9.05 -8.13 -23.42
CA HIS A 322 10.11 -8.45 -22.45
C HIS A 322 9.60 -9.05 -21.13
N TYR A 323 8.32 -9.38 -21.03
CA TYR A 323 7.73 -9.88 -19.79
C TYR A 323 7.87 -11.40 -19.68
N ALA A 324 8.38 -11.90 -18.55
CA ALA A 324 8.58 -13.33 -18.33
C ALA A 324 7.29 -14.13 -18.60
N GLU A 325 7.36 -15.16 -19.44
CA GLU A 325 6.20 -15.93 -19.91
C GLU A 325 5.33 -16.45 -18.75
N ASN A 326 5.98 -16.84 -17.64
CA ASN A 326 5.38 -17.41 -16.44
C ASN A 326 4.74 -16.39 -15.47
N LYS A 327 4.86 -15.08 -15.71
CA LYS A 327 4.19 -14.07 -14.87
C LYS A 327 2.76 -13.78 -15.35
N ALA A 328 1.86 -13.59 -14.40
CA ALA A 328 0.49 -13.16 -14.65
C ALA A 328 0.47 -11.79 -15.35
N ALA A 329 -0.55 -11.56 -16.19
CA ALA A 329 -0.69 -10.30 -16.91
C ALA A 329 -0.83 -9.11 -15.93
N PRO A 330 -0.15 -7.98 -16.20
CA PRO A 330 -0.25 -6.80 -15.36
C PRO A 330 -1.69 -6.27 -15.37
N LEU A 331 -2.18 -5.88 -14.19
CA LEU A 331 -3.48 -5.26 -14.03
C LEU A 331 -3.39 -3.78 -14.43
N ARG A 332 -4.51 -3.18 -14.82
CA ARG A 332 -4.60 -1.72 -14.94
C ARG A 332 -4.53 -1.09 -13.56
N SER A 333 -3.98 0.12 -13.48
CA SER A 333 -3.81 0.87 -12.22
C SER A 333 -5.09 0.97 -11.39
N TRP A 334 -6.26 1.20 -12.00
CA TRP A 334 -7.53 1.25 -11.26
C TRP A 334 -7.94 -0.12 -10.68
N ALA A 335 -7.64 -1.21 -11.40
CA ALA A 335 -7.99 -2.57 -11.00
C ALA A 335 -7.06 -3.06 -9.88
N GLU A 336 -5.78 -2.69 -9.96
CA GLU A 336 -4.81 -2.91 -8.89
C GLU A 336 -5.13 -2.10 -7.63
N LEU A 337 -5.49 -0.82 -7.78
CA LEU A 337 -5.97 0.00 -6.66
C LEU A 337 -7.23 -0.59 -6.02
N PHE A 338 -8.15 -1.14 -6.82
CA PHE A 338 -9.34 -1.81 -6.31
C PHE A 338 -8.99 -3.10 -5.55
N ALA A 339 -8.13 -3.96 -6.10
CA ALA A 339 -7.65 -5.16 -5.43
C ALA A 339 -6.93 -4.83 -4.12
N GLY A 340 -6.04 -3.84 -4.12
CA GLY A 340 -5.37 -3.32 -2.94
C GLY A 340 -6.34 -2.72 -1.91
N GLY A 341 -7.39 -2.03 -2.37
CA GLY A 341 -8.46 -1.50 -1.52
C GLY A 341 -9.23 -2.60 -0.80
N ILE A 342 -9.68 -3.63 -1.51
CA ILE A 342 -10.38 -4.80 -0.93
C ILE A 342 -9.45 -5.57 0.02
N ALA A 343 -8.20 -5.80 -0.38
CA ALA A 343 -7.21 -6.43 0.47
C ALA A 343 -6.99 -5.66 1.77
N GLY A 344 -6.90 -4.32 1.69
CA GLY A 344 -6.79 -3.46 2.87
C GLY A 344 -7.99 -3.57 3.82
N LEU A 345 -9.21 -3.61 3.29
CA LEU A 345 -10.44 -3.74 4.10
C LEU A 345 -10.51 -5.10 4.82
N VAL A 346 -10.25 -6.20 4.10
CA VAL A 346 -10.26 -7.55 4.68
C VAL A 346 -9.15 -7.73 5.72
N SER A 347 -7.95 -7.26 5.41
CA SER A 347 -6.79 -7.30 6.33
C SER A 347 -7.05 -6.53 7.60
N GLN A 348 -7.59 -5.31 7.46
CA GLN A 348 -7.94 -4.50 8.62
C GLN A 348 -9.00 -5.18 9.48
N THR A 349 -10.04 -5.77 8.88
CA THR A 349 -11.10 -6.50 9.61
C THR A 349 -10.51 -7.66 10.41
N SER A 350 -9.63 -8.44 9.79
CA SER A 350 -9.02 -9.62 10.42
C SER A 350 -8.11 -9.27 11.61
N ALA A 351 -7.31 -8.21 11.49
CA ALA A 351 -6.39 -7.77 12.53
C ALA A 351 -7.05 -6.88 13.60
N TYR A 352 -8.31 -6.47 13.37
CA TYR A 352 -9.00 -5.48 14.19
C TYR A 352 -9.17 -5.88 15.68
N PRO A 353 -9.47 -7.14 16.04
CA PRO A 353 -9.57 -7.54 17.44
C PRO A 353 -8.28 -7.27 18.23
N LEU A 354 -7.12 -7.54 17.62
CA LEU A 354 -5.81 -7.26 18.22
C LEU A 354 -5.51 -5.76 18.26
N GLU A 355 -6.00 -5.00 17.28
CA GLU A 355 -5.94 -3.54 17.30
C GLU A 355 -6.71 -2.95 18.50
N VAL A 356 -7.92 -3.44 18.78
CA VAL A 356 -8.72 -2.98 19.92
C VAL A 356 -8.08 -3.36 21.25
N ILE A 357 -7.63 -4.62 21.39
CA ILE A 357 -6.91 -5.08 22.60
C ILE A 357 -5.68 -4.20 22.85
N ARG A 358 -4.88 -3.95 21.82
CA ARG A 358 -3.71 -3.08 21.89
C ARG A 358 -4.08 -1.68 22.41
N ARG A 359 -5.12 -1.04 21.88
CA ARG A 359 -5.51 0.32 22.31
C ARG A 359 -5.94 0.34 23.77
N ARG A 360 -6.68 -0.67 24.24
CA ARG A 360 -7.03 -0.80 25.65
C ARG A 360 -5.81 -0.98 26.56
N MET A 361 -4.83 -1.79 26.14
CA MET A 361 -3.58 -1.95 26.89
C MET A 361 -2.75 -0.66 26.95
N GLN A 362 -2.75 0.14 25.90
CA GLN A 362 -1.98 1.40 25.82
C GLN A 362 -2.54 2.51 26.75
N VAL A 363 -3.86 2.50 26.99
CA VAL A 363 -4.52 3.40 27.96
C VAL A 363 -4.61 2.83 29.38
N GLY A 364 -4.23 1.56 29.59
CA GLY A 364 -4.14 0.98 30.93
C GLY A 364 -3.32 1.90 31.84
N GLY A 365 -3.83 2.18 33.05
CA GLY A 365 -3.28 3.21 33.95
C GLY A 365 -4.07 4.52 34.04
N THR A 366 -4.71 4.96 32.95
CA THR A 366 -5.52 6.21 32.95
C THR A 366 -6.97 5.97 33.33
N VAL A 367 -7.47 4.74 33.19
CA VAL A 367 -8.88 4.35 33.41
C VAL A 367 -9.02 3.57 34.71
N GLY A 368 -8.54 4.09 35.86
CA GLY A 368 -8.77 3.50 37.20
C GLY A 368 -8.10 2.13 37.48
N ASP A 369 -8.09 1.21 36.52
CA ASP A 369 -7.36 -0.04 36.49
C ASP A 369 -5.87 0.27 36.25
N ARG A 370 -5.13 0.38 37.35
CA ARG A 370 -3.68 0.58 37.34
C ARG A 370 -2.90 -0.68 36.96
N ARG A 371 -3.58 -1.82 36.74
CA ARG A 371 -2.96 -3.12 36.40
C ARG A 371 -2.55 -3.16 34.92
N ARG A 372 -1.39 -3.77 34.66
CA ARG A 372 -0.97 -4.13 33.29
C ARG A 372 -1.77 -5.36 32.86
N LEU A 373 -2.85 -5.14 32.11
CA LEU A 373 -3.67 -6.24 31.60
C LEU A 373 -2.94 -6.98 30.47
N HIS A 374 -2.98 -8.31 30.53
CA HIS A 374 -2.48 -9.17 29.45
C HIS A 374 -3.47 -9.19 28.27
N ILE A 375 -3.03 -9.71 27.11
CA ILE A 375 -3.89 -9.83 25.92
C ILE A 375 -5.15 -10.64 26.23
N ALA A 376 -5.01 -11.80 26.87
CA ALA A 376 -6.13 -12.68 27.23
C ALA A 376 -7.08 -12.05 28.26
N GLU A 377 -6.53 -11.36 29.26
CA GLU A 377 -7.33 -10.66 30.26
C GLU A 377 -8.13 -9.51 29.63
N THR A 378 -7.48 -8.72 28.77
CA THR A 378 -8.12 -7.63 28.02
C THR A 378 -9.19 -8.17 27.10
N ALA A 379 -8.95 -9.28 26.39
CA ALA A 379 -9.94 -9.93 25.55
C ALA A 379 -11.16 -10.41 26.35
N ARG A 380 -10.93 -11.06 27.50
CA ARG A 380 -12.02 -11.51 28.40
C ARG A 380 -12.83 -10.33 28.93
N MET A 381 -12.17 -9.23 29.28
CA MET A 381 -12.82 -7.99 29.71
C MET A 381 -13.71 -7.41 28.60
N ILE A 382 -13.22 -7.33 27.35
CA ILE A 382 -14.00 -6.86 26.20
C ILE A 382 -15.26 -7.72 26.00
N ILE A 383 -15.10 -9.05 26.03
CA ILE A 383 -16.22 -9.99 25.86
C ILE A 383 -17.26 -9.79 26.96
N ARG A 384 -16.83 -9.60 28.21
CA ARG A 384 -17.74 -9.40 29.34
C ARG A 384 -18.48 -8.06 29.29
N GLU A 385 -17.85 -7.00 28.79
CA GLU A 385 -18.46 -5.68 28.70
C GLU A 385 -19.45 -5.53 27.54
N ARG A 386 -19.11 -6.05 26.35
CA ARG A 386 -19.80 -5.74 25.09
C ARG A 386 -19.99 -6.94 24.16
N GLY A 387 -19.61 -8.14 24.60
CA GLY A 387 -19.59 -9.34 23.78
C GLY A 387 -18.65 -9.19 22.58
N TRP A 388 -18.92 -9.98 21.54
CA TRP A 388 -18.07 -10.05 20.34
C TRP A 388 -17.99 -8.74 19.55
N ARG A 389 -19.08 -7.95 19.58
CA ARG A 389 -19.14 -6.64 18.90
C ARG A 389 -18.14 -5.64 19.51
N GLY A 390 -17.73 -5.84 20.77
CA GLY A 390 -16.71 -5.02 21.43
C GLY A 390 -15.37 -4.98 20.69
N PHE A 391 -14.99 -6.07 20.01
CA PHE A 391 -13.76 -6.14 19.23
C PHE A 391 -13.79 -5.31 17.95
N PHE A 392 -14.97 -4.89 17.47
CA PHE A 392 -15.14 -4.19 16.18
C PHE A 392 -15.57 -2.73 16.35
N VAL A 393 -15.49 -2.21 17.57
CA VAL A 393 -15.84 -0.82 17.90
C VAL A 393 -14.90 0.15 17.20
N GLY A 394 -15.46 1.02 16.33
CA GLY A 394 -14.72 2.03 15.57
C GLY A 394 -14.17 1.55 14.22
N LEU A 395 -14.54 0.36 13.75
CA LEU A 395 -14.06 -0.19 12.48
C LEU A 395 -14.48 0.67 11.29
N THR A 396 -15.71 1.17 11.30
CA THR A 396 -16.28 2.05 10.26
C THR A 396 -15.48 3.33 10.07
N ILE A 397 -15.00 3.95 11.16
CA ILE A 397 -14.11 5.13 11.13
C ILE A 397 -12.82 4.78 10.38
N GLY A 398 -12.33 3.55 10.58
CA GLY A 398 -11.18 3.01 9.89
C GLY A 398 -11.36 2.96 8.37
N TYR A 399 -12.57 2.66 7.87
CA TYR A 399 -12.85 2.62 6.42
C TYR A 399 -13.04 4.02 5.84
N VAL A 400 -13.86 4.85 6.51
CA VAL A 400 -14.18 6.20 6.03
C VAL A 400 -12.92 7.05 5.86
N LYS A 401 -11.93 6.90 6.76
CA LYS A 401 -10.71 7.72 6.70
C LYS A 401 -9.74 7.34 5.58
N VAL A 402 -9.83 6.14 4.98
CA VAL A 402 -8.83 5.68 4.00
C VAL A 402 -8.86 6.56 2.76
N VAL A 403 -10.06 6.82 2.23
CA VAL A 403 -10.26 7.60 0.99
C VAL A 403 -9.63 9.00 1.08
N PRO A 404 -10.00 9.86 2.07
CA PRO A 404 -9.40 11.19 2.17
C PRO A 404 -7.91 11.14 2.50
N MET A 405 -7.45 10.17 3.31
CA MET A 405 -6.02 10.02 3.62
C MET A 405 -5.20 9.75 2.35
N VAL A 406 -5.64 8.79 1.52
CA VAL A 406 -4.95 8.40 0.29
C VAL A 406 -5.00 9.54 -0.73
N ALA A 407 -6.17 10.16 -0.92
CA ALA A 407 -6.34 11.27 -1.86
C ALA A 407 -5.41 12.46 -1.54
N VAL A 408 -5.34 12.88 -0.28
CA VAL A 408 -4.48 13.98 0.16
C VAL A 408 -3.00 13.60 0.06
N SER A 409 -2.64 12.36 0.43
CA SER A 409 -1.26 11.88 0.33
C SER A 409 -0.77 11.94 -1.11
N PHE A 410 -1.54 11.43 -2.07
CA PHE A 410 -1.16 11.47 -3.48
C PHE A 410 -1.11 12.90 -4.02
N TYR A 411 -2.11 13.73 -3.71
CA TYR A 411 -2.13 15.12 -4.15
C TYR A 411 -0.90 15.90 -3.67
N VAL A 412 -0.59 15.81 -2.37
CA VAL A 412 0.55 16.52 -1.78
C VAL A 412 1.87 15.94 -2.28
N TYR A 413 1.96 14.63 -2.50
CA TYR A 413 3.17 14.01 -3.06
C TYR A 413 3.42 14.47 -4.50
N GLU A 414 2.41 14.46 -5.37
CA GLU A 414 2.55 14.92 -6.76
C GLU A 414 2.91 16.40 -6.84
N ARG A 415 2.30 17.26 -6.01
CA ARG A 415 2.67 18.68 -5.94
C ARG A 415 4.04 18.90 -5.32
N GLY A 416 4.39 18.12 -4.30
CA GLY A 416 5.71 18.14 -3.66
C GLY A 416 6.81 17.77 -4.63
N LYS A 417 6.56 16.79 -5.50
CA LYS A 417 7.49 16.44 -6.57
C LYS A 417 7.73 17.60 -7.53
N GLY A 418 6.66 18.25 -7.98
CA GLY A 418 6.75 19.46 -8.81
C GLY A 418 7.53 20.60 -8.15
N TRP A 419 7.30 20.86 -6.86
CA TRP A 419 7.98 21.95 -6.13
C TRP A 419 9.46 21.67 -5.87
N LEU A 420 9.81 20.44 -5.51
CA LEU A 420 11.20 19.99 -5.30
C LEU A 420 11.91 19.69 -6.63
N GLY A 421 11.17 19.85 -7.74
CA GLY A 421 11.58 19.50 -9.08
C GLY A 421 12.17 18.11 -9.11
N ILE A 422 11.43 17.08 -8.66
CA ILE A 422 11.70 15.62 -8.75
C ILE A 422 10.72 14.91 -9.68
#